data_AF-A0A946YQ63-F1
#
_entry.id   AF-A0A946YQ63-F1
#
_cell.length_a   1.000
_cell.length_b   1.000
_cell.length_c   1.000
_cell.angle_alpha   90.00
_cell.angle_beta   90.00
_cell.angle_gamma   90.00
#
_symmetry.space_group_name_H-M   'P 1'
#
loop_
_entity.id
_entity.type
_entity.pdbx_description
1 polymer ?
#
loop_
_entity_poly.entity_id
_entity_poly.type
_entity_poly.pdbx_seq_one_letter_code
_entity_poly.pdbx_strand_id
1 'polypeptide(L)'
;LDRENHRWITTTTRGLGKGSQVITHAIPLAENRIKVVVDFYVPKLPKALHKMYGKQLVDTYTRLYDEDLEMMRTRQRALDIADSTQPDTNAARLVLGNSAELDSQLPLQFELAGKPYRLVRIGDKLVAHASTCPHRLGPLQNAKVVNGQVECPWHGYRFNVISGECTSGQHGQLPLAPVISIDNDEVVASSEENV
;
A
#
# COMPACT_ATOMS: atom_id res chain seq x y z
N LEU A 1 3.47 -16.38 20.98
CA LEU A 1 4.34 -15.20 21.09
C LEU A 1 5.14 -15.34 22.37
N ASP A 2 6.45 -15.40 22.27
CA ASP A 2 7.37 -15.49 23.42
C ASP A 2 7.92 -14.08 23.68
N ARG A 3 7.19 -13.34 24.52
CA ARG A 3 7.45 -11.93 24.79
C ARG A 3 8.77 -11.71 25.53
N GLU A 4 9.10 -12.61 26.45
CA GLU A 4 10.31 -12.55 27.27
C GLU A 4 11.57 -12.62 26.41
N ASN A 5 11.56 -13.45 25.37
CA ASN A 5 12.69 -13.63 24.47
C ASN A 5 12.58 -12.80 23.17
N HIS A 6 11.63 -11.85 23.12
CA HIS A 6 11.34 -11.02 21.95
C HIS A 6 11.21 -11.81 20.63
N ARG A 7 10.54 -12.96 20.67
CA ARG A 7 10.41 -13.83 19.49
C ARG A 7 9.00 -14.36 19.27
N TRP A 8 8.67 -14.63 18.02
CA TRP A 8 7.50 -15.41 17.67
C TRP A 8 7.91 -16.66 16.91
N ILE A 9 7.21 -17.75 17.19
CA ILE A 9 7.50 -19.08 16.66
C ILE A 9 6.28 -19.54 15.89
N THR A 10 6.45 -19.74 14.59
CA THR A 10 5.44 -20.37 13.74
C THR A 10 5.79 -21.84 13.62
N THR A 11 4.88 -22.73 14.04
CA THR A 11 5.10 -24.19 14.00
C THR A 11 4.14 -24.85 13.02
N THR A 12 4.67 -25.68 12.12
CA THR A 12 3.85 -26.55 11.28
C THR A 12 3.34 -27.72 12.11
N THR A 13 2.04 -27.75 12.42
CA THR A 13 1.47 -28.75 13.35
C THR A 13 1.02 -30.05 12.66
N ARG A 14 0.73 -30.00 11.35
CA ARG A 14 0.24 -31.14 10.55
C ARG A 14 0.76 -31.05 9.11
N GLY A 15 0.68 -32.17 8.39
CA GLY A 15 1.07 -32.28 6.97
C GLY A 15 2.58 -32.40 6.74
N LEU A 16 3.00 -32.15 5.50
CA LEU A 16 4.40 -32.10 5.10
C LEU A 16 5.13 -31.01 5.90
N GLY A 17 6.27 -31.34 6.48
CA GLY A 17 7.01 -30.42 7.36
C GLY A 17 6.48 -30.35 8.80
N LYS A 18 5.61 -31.27 9.24
CA LYS A 18 5.18 -31.34 10.65
C LYS A 18 6.40 -31.33 11.60
N GLY A 19 6.37 -30.39 12.54
CA GLY A 19 7.43 -30.16 13.53
C GLY A 19 8.46 -29.10 13.11
N SER A 20 8.41 -28.63 11.87
CA SER A 20 9.24 -27.49 11.45
C SER A 20 8.80 -26.21 12.14
N GLN A 21 9.77 -25.33 12.40
CA GLN A 21 9.55 -24.03 13.02
C GLN A 21 10.28 -22.94 12.23
N VAL A 22 9.62 -21.79 12.14
CA VAL A 22 10.24 -20.51 11.80
C VAL A 22 10.19 -19.65 13.04
N ILE A 23 11.38 -19.28 13.54
CA ILE A 23 11.54 -18.51 14.76
C ILE A 23 12.05 -17.15 14.34
N THR A 24 11.28 -16.10 14.59
CA THR A 24 11.75 -14.74 14.35
C THR A 24 11.99 -14.03 15.66
N HIS A 25 13.17 -13.44 15.79
CA HIS A 25 13.58 -12.57 16.87
C HIS A 25 13.51 -11.11 16.42
N ALA A 26 12.90 -10.24 17.21
CA ALA A 26 12.93 -8.79 17.03
C ALA A 26 13.71 -8.15 18.18
N ILE A 27 14.98 -7.86 17.93
CA ILE A 27 15.92 -7.37 18.94
C ILE A 27 15.97 -5.84 18.83
N PRO A 28 15.50 -5.09 19.85
CA PRO A 28 15.58 -3.62 19.82
C PRO A 28 17.04 -3.18 19.86
N LEU A 29 17.40 -2.21 19.02
CA LEU A 29 18.75 -1.64 18.95
C LEU A 29 18.82 -0.15 19.31
N ALA A 30 17.74 0.59 19.06
CA ALA A 30 17.54 2.00 19.44
C ALA A 30 16.07 2.38 19.20
N GLU A 31 15.71 3.63 19.51
CA GLU A 31 14.48 4.23 19.03
C GLU A 31 14.39 4.10 17.50
N ASN A 32 13.25 3.59 17.00
CA ASN A 32 13.01 3.31 15.59
C ASN A 32 14.02 2.39 14.89
N ARG A 33 14.76 1.56 15.65
CA ARG A 33 15.75 0.61 15.08
C ARG A 33 15.66 -0.76 15.74
N ILE A 34 15.42 -1.79 14.93
CA ILE A 34 15.37 -3.19 15.35
C ILE A 34 16.30 -4.04 14.48
N LYS A 35 16.84 -5.11 15.06
CA LYS A 35 17.47 -6.20 14.32
C LYS A 35 16.51 -7.37 14.27
N VAL A 36 16.27 -7.89 13.08
CA VAL A 36 15.48 -9.10 12.88
C VAL A 36 16.43 -10.26 12.59
N VAL A 37 16.24 -11.38 13.31
CA VAL A 37 16.93 -12.65 13.05
C VAL A 37 15.88 -13.72 12.85
N VAL A 38 16.02 -14.53 11.80
CA VAL A 38 15.08 -15.61 11.47
C VAL A 38 15.84 -16.94 11.45
N ASP A 39 15.43 -17.85 12.33
CA ASP A 39 15.97 -19.20 12.41
C ASP A 39 14.97 -20.21 11.84
N PHE A 40 15.49 -21.17 11.10
CA PHE A 40 14.72 -22.28 10.53
C PHE A 40 15.09 -23.58 11.21
N TYR A 41 14.09 -24.22 11.82
CA TYR A 41 14.22 -25.57 12.36
C TYR A 41 13.40 -26.54 11.52
N VAL A 42 14.06 -27.50 10.86
CA VAL A 42 13.41 -28.48 9.99
C VAL A 42 13.86 -29.90 10.40
N PRO A 43 13.20 -30.52 11.39
CA PRO A 43 13.75 -31.70 12.10
C PRO A 43 13.91 -32.94 11.23
N LYS A 44 13.12 -33.07 10.16
CA LYS A 44 13.08 -34.25 9.30
C LYS A 44 13.77 -34.05 7.95
N LEU A 45 14.54 -32.98 7.78
CA LEU A 45 15.22 -32.69 6.51
C LEU A 45 16.49 -33.56 6.36
N PRO A 46 16.61 -34.38 5.30
CA PRO A 46 17.83 -35.14 5.03
C PRO A 46 19.06 -34.23 4.89
N LYS A 47 20.21 -34.63 5.47
CA LYS A 47 21.46 -33.83 5.45
C LYS A 47 21.89 -33.42 4.04
N ALA A 48 21.72 -34.30 3.06
CA ALA A 48 22.06 -34.01 1.66
C ALA A 48 21.27 -32.81 1.08
N LEU A 49 20.10 -32.50 1.64
CA LEU A 49 19.24 -31.41 1.20
C LEU A 49 19.45 -30.10 1.99
N HIS A 50 20.21 -30.13 3.08
CA HIS A 50 20.38 -28.98 3.99
C HIS A 50 20.87 -27.72 3.27
N LYS A 51 21.91 -27.84 2.43
CA LYS A 51 22.47 -26.69 1.72
C LYS A 51 21.48 -26.07 0.73
N MET A 52 20.80 -26.91 -0.04
CA MET A 52 19.82 -26.45 -1.05
C MET A 52 18.61 -25.78 -0.38
N TYR A 53 17.97 -26.46 0.56
CA TYR A 53 16.80 -25.93 1.26
C TYR A 53 17.16 -24.74 2.16
N GLY A 54 18.31 -24.77 2.83
CA GLY A 54 18.79 -23.66 3.63
C GLY A 54 18.95 -22.39 2.79
N LYS A 55 19.55 -22.50 1.60
CA LYS A 55 19.63 -21.38 0.66
C LYS A 55 18.25 -20.89 0.22
N GLN A 56 17.34 -21.80 -0.17
CA GLN A 56 16.00 -21.42 -0.59
C GLN A 56 15.21 -20.71 0.51
N LEU A 57 15.29 -21.18 1.76
CA LEU A 57 14.62 -20.56 2.90
C LEU A 57 15.18 -19.16 3.16
N VAL A 58 16.50 -19.00 3.17
CA VAL A 58 17.14 -17.69 3.34
C VAL A 58 16.74 -16.74 2.21
N ASP A 59 16.90 -17.14 0.94
CA ASP A 59 16.56 -16.29 -0.20
C ASP A 59 15.08 -15.87 -0.18
N THR A 60 14.19 -16.81 0.15
CA THR A 60 12.74 -16.54 0.22
C THR A 60 12.42 -15.56 1.34
N TYR A 61 12.92 -15.80 2.54
CA TYR A 61 12.62 -14.94 3.68
C TYR A 61 13.29 -13.57 3.57
N THR A 62 14.51 -13.47 3.02
CA THR A 62 15.11 -12.16 2.71
C THR A 62 14.19 -11.34 1.81
N ARG A 63 13.72 -11.93 0.70
CA ARG A 63 12.79 -11.23 -0.20
C ARG A 63 11.49 -10.82 0.51
N LEU A 64 10.89 -11.71 1.30
CA LEU A 64 9.66 -11.39 2.05
C LEU A 64 9.89 -10.25 3.05
N TYR A 65 11.04 -10.21 3.72
CA TYR A 65 11.37 -9.13 4.65
C TYR A 65 11.65 -7.79 3.95
N ASP A 66 12.27 -7.81 2.77
CA ASP A 66 12.44 -6.60 1.95
C ASP A 66 11.09 -6.05 1.49
N GLU A 67 10.18 -6.93 1.05
CA GLU A 67 8.80 -6.59 0.69
C GLU A 67 8.03 -6.01 1.89
N ASP A 68 8.06 -6.69 3.04
CA ASP A 68 7.40 -6.23 4.27
C ASP A 68 7.97 -4.90 4.76
N LEU A 69 9.30 -4.70 4.67
CA LEU A 69 9.93 -3.45 5.07
C LEU A 69 9.41 -2.28 4.24
N GLU A 70 9.26 -2.45 2.94
CA GLU A 70 8.71 -1.41 2.08
C GLU A 70 7.23 -1.15 2.39
N MET A 71 6.44 -2.19 2.67
CA MET A 71 5.06 -2.04 3.13
C MET A 71 4.97 -1.24 4.43
N MET A 72 5.77 -1.58 5.44
CA MET A 72 5.76 -0.90 6.74
C MET A 72 6.25 0.55 6.63
N ARG A 73 7.30 0.81 5.84
CA ARG A 73 7.80 2.17 5.58
C ARG A 73 6.76 3.02 4.84
N THR A 74 6.11 2.46 3.82
CA THR A 74 5.05 3.15 3.08
C THR A 74 3.89 3.52 4.00
N ARG A 75 3.47 2.59 4.86
CA ARG A 75 2.43 2.85 5.84
C ARG A 75 2.84 3.92 6.85
N GLN A 76 4.08 3.88 7.35
CA GLN A 76 4.57 4.86 8.30
C GLN A 76 4.56 6.27 7.68
N ARG A 77 5.05 6.43 6.44
CA ARG A 77 4.99 7.71 5.72
C ARG A 77 3.56 8.22 5.60
N ALA A 78 2.60 7.34 5.29
CA ALA A 78 1.19 7.72 5.19
C ALA A 78 0.59 8.18 6.53
N LEU A 79 1.03 7.58 7.65
CA LEU A 79 0.66 8.03 8.99
C LEU A 79 1.31 9.38 9.32
N ASP A 80 2.60 9.54 9.04
CA ASP A 80 3.34 10.78 9.28
C ASP A 80 2.71 11.97 8.51
N ILE A 81 2.30 11.74 7.25
CA ILE A 81 1.55 12.73 6.46
C ILE A 81 0.24 13.08 7.16
N ALA A 82 -0.55 12.08 7.55
CA ALA A 82 -1.83 12.30 8.21
C ALA A 82 -1.70 13.09 9.53
N ASP A 83 -0.64 12.83 10.31
CA ASP A 83 -0.36 13.55 11.57
C ASP A 83 0.19 14.97 11.32
N SER A 84 0.97 15.17 10.26
CA SER A 84 1.57 16.48 9.92
C SER A 84 0.59 17.45 9.24
N THR A 85 -0.48 16.92 8.65
CA THR A 85 -1.46 17.73 7.91
C THR A 85 -2.38 18.46 8.88
N GLN A 86 -2.11 19.74 9.14
CA GLN A 86 -3.16 20.68 9.57
C GLN A 86 -4.13 20.83 8.39
N PRO A 87 -5.45 20.70 8.57
CA PRO A 87 -6.39 20.93 7.48
C PRO A 87 -6.26 22.38 7.02
N ASP A 88 -5.56 22.58 5.89
CA ASP A 88 -5.56 23.86 5.21
C ASP A 88 -6.92 24.01 4.53
N THR A 89 -7.86 24.59 5.28
CA THR A 89 -9.23 24.83 4.83
C THR A 89 -9.29 25.79 3.63
N ASN A 90 -8.17 26.43 3.25
CA ASN A 90 -8.10 27.34 2.11
C ASN A 90 -7.61 26.68 0.81
N ALA A 91 -7.03 25.47 0.86
CA ALA A 91 -6.55 24.75 -0.32
C ALA A 91 -7.67 23.91 -0.99
N ALA A 92 -8.81 24.55 -1.26
CA ALA A 92 -10.01 23.91 -1.82
C ALA A 92 -9.97 23.71 -3.34
N ARG A 93 -8.97 24.28 -4.04
CA ARG A 93 -8.86 24.26 -5.50
C ARG A 93 -7.39 24.16 -5.94
N LEU A 94 -7.11 23.33 -6.93
CA LEU A 94 -5.79 23.16 -7.55
C LEU A 94 -5.94 23.04 -9.08
N VAL A 95 -5.19 23.86 -9.83
CA VAL A 95 -5.05 23.71 -11.28
C VAL A 95 -4.03 22.61 -11.55
N LEU A 96 -4.44 21.58 -12.29
CA LEU A 96 -3.62 20.41 -12.63
C LEU A 96 -2.90 20.55 -13.97
N GLY A 97 -3.31 21.50 -14.80
CA GLY A 97 -2.69 21.80 -16.09
C GLY A 97 -3.70 22.02 -17.22
N ASN A 98 -3.20 22.22 -18.43
CA ASN A 98 -4.05 22.40 -19.62
C ASN A 98 -4.65 21.06 -20.08
N SER A 99 -5.94 21.06 -20.39
CA SER A 99 -6.73 19.89 -20.80
C SER A 99 -6.23 19.22 -22.08
N ALA A 100 -5.64 19.97 -23.02
CA ALA A 100 -5.09 19.43 -24.26
C ALA A 100 -3.77 18.67 -24.05
N GLU A 101 -3.02 19.01 -23.01
CA GLU A 101 -1.70 18.41 -22.72
C GLU A 101 -1.78 17.30 -21.68
N LEU A 102 -2.83 17.32 -20.86
CA LEU A 102 -2.93 16.47 -19.67
C LEU A 102 -2.89 14.97 -20.00
N ASP A 103 -3.41 14.56 -21.16
CA ASP A 103 -3.41 13.15 -21.58
C ASP A 103 -2.01 12.54 -21.65
N SER A 104 -1.02 13.33 -22.05
CA SER A 104 0.38 12.90 -22.08
C SER A 104 1.00 12.72 -20.68
N GLN A 105 0.36 13.29 -19.66
CA GLN A 105 0.79 13.28 -18.26
C GLN A 105 0.04 12.24 -17.42
N LEU A 106 -1.01 11.63 -17.96
CA LEU A 106 -1.77 10.61 -17.25
C LEU A 106 -1.04 9.26 -17.22
N PRO A 107 -1.15 8.51 -16.11
CA PRO A 107 -1.81 8.89 -14.86
C PRO A 107 -1.00 9.92 -14.06
N LEU A 108 -1.68 10.96 -13.57
CA LEU A 108 -1.04 12.07 -12.85
C LEU A 108 -1.26 11.93 -11.34
N GLN A 109 -0.21 12.07 -10.54
CA GLN A 109 -0.30 12.13 -9.08
C GLN A 109 -0.32 13.60 -8.64
N PHE A 110 -1.18 13.94 -7.69
CA PHE A 110 -1.27 15.29 -7.14
C PHE A 110 -1.73 15.27 -5.68
N GLU A 111 -1.61 16.40 -5.01
CA GLU A 111 -2.03 16.58 -3.61
C GLU A 111 -3.04 17.73 -3.53
N LEU A 112 -4.13 17.55 -2.78
CA LEU A 112 -5.08 18.62 -2.47
C LEU A 112 -5.40 18.57 -0.98
N ALA A 113 -5.26 19.72 -0.30
CA ALA A 113 -5.43 19.84 1.16
C ALA A 113 -4.66 18.76 1.95
N GLY A 114 -3.38 18.53 1.59
CA GLY A 114 -2.50 17.56 2.24
C GLY A 114 -2.82 16.08 1.98
N LYS A 115 -3.79 15.79 1.10
CA LYS A 115 -4.20 14.43 0.77
C LYS A 115 -3.74 14.04 -0.63
N PRO A 116 -3.09 12.87 -0.80
CA PRO A 116 -2.62 12.43 -2.10
C PRO A 116 -3.76 11.80 -2.91
N TYR A 117 -3.87 12.22 -4.16
CA TYR A 117 -4.82 11.72 -5.15
C TYR A 117 -4.10 11.33 -6.44
N ARG A 118 -4.82 10.64 -7.30
CA ARG A 118 -4.38 10.27 -8.62
C ARG A 118 -5.47 10.52 -9.62
N LEU A 119 -5.11 11.21 -10.70
CA LEU A 119 -5.95 11.48 -11.84
C LEU A 119 -5.72 10.41 -12.92
N VAL A 120 -6.82 9.85 -13.43
CA VAL A 120 -6.84 8.86 -14.51
C VAL A 120 -7.91 9.20 -15.54
N ARG A 121 -7.81 8.63 -16.74
CA ARG A 121 -8.84 8.73 -17.77
C ARG A 121 -9.63 7.43 -17.87
N ILE A 122 -10.96 7.53 -17.79
CA ILE A 122 -11.92 6.42 -17.93
C ILE A 122 -12.89 6.78 -19.07
N GLY A 123 -12.68 6.17 -20.24
CA GLY A 123 -13.33 6.64 -21.47
C GLY A 123 -12.96 8.09 -21.74
N ASP A 124 -13.96 8.96 -21.91
CA ASP A 124 -13.74 10.37 -22.17
C ASP A 124 -13.64 11.24 -20.90
N LYS A 125 -13.79 10.63 -19.71
CA LYS A 125 -13.83 11.36 -18.44
C LYS A 125 -12.51 11.29 -17.68
N LEU A 126 -12.09 12.42 -17.13
CA LEU A 126 -11.04 12.50 -16.12
C LEU A 126 -11.65 12.21 -14.75
N VAL A 127 -11.01 11.32 -13.99
CA VAL A 127 -11.49 10.88 -12.68
C VAL A 127 -10.32 10.90 -11.71
N ALA A 128 -10.51 11.54 -10.56
CA ALA A 128 -9.58 11.42 -9.45
C ALA A 128 -10.02 10.31 -8.50
N HIS A 129 -9.05 9.64 -7.88
CA HIS A 129 -9.27 8.74 -6.77
C HIS A 129 -8.20 8.93 -5.69
N ALA A 130 -8.51 8.56 -4.45
CA ALA A 130 -7.51 8.57 -3.38
C ALA A 130 -6.33 7.66 -3.72
N SER A 131 -5.11 8.13 -3.44
CA SER A 131 -3.87 7.37 -3.67
C SER A 131 -3.54 6.39 -2.55
N THR A 132 -4.36 6.34 -1.49
CA THR A 132 -4.11 5.54 -0.30
C THR A 132 -5.30 4.63 -0.01
N CYS A 133 -5.04 3.32 0.04
CA CYS A 133 -6.04 2.31 0.34
C CYS A 133 -6.49 2.40 1.82
N PRO A 134 -7.80 2.48 2.10
CA PRO A 134 -8.33 2.67 3.46
C PRO A 134 -8.09 1.47 4.38
N HIS A 135 -7.68 0.31 3.86
CA HIS A 135 -7.46 -0.89 4.67
C HIS A 135 -6.23 -0.77 5.59
N ARG A 136 -5.05 -0.54 5.00
CA ARG A 136 -3.76 -0.48 5.74
C ARG A 136 -2.86 0.64 5.25
N LEU A 137 -3.43 1.65 4.59
CA LEU A 137 -2.70 2.74 3.94
C LEU A 137 -1.79 2.24 2.80
N GLY A 138 -2.29 1.24 2.07
CA GLY A 138 -1.57 0.67 0.93
C GLY A 138 -1.50 1.63 -0.26
N PRO A 139 -0.44 1.57 -1.07
CA PRO A 139 -0.20 2.50 -2.17
C PRO A 139 -1.11 2.20 -3.36
N LEU A 140 -1.89 3.18 -3.79
CA LEU A 140 -2.70 3.14 -5.01
C LEU A 140 -2.16 4.07 -6.11
N GLN A 141 -1.15 4.90 -5.80
CA GLN A 141 -0.61 5.90 -6.72
C GLN A 141 0.00 5.31 -8.01
N ASN A 142 0.45 4.05 -7.95
CA ASN A 142 1.00 3.31 -9.09
C ASN A 142 0.15 2.08 -9.47
N ALA A 143 -0.99 1.88 -8.80
CA ALA A 143 -1.85 0.73 -9.06
C ALA A 143 -2.47 0.85 -10.46
N LYS A 144 -2.65 -0.27 -11.15
CA LYS A 144 -3.33 -0.26 -12.45
C LYS A 144 -4.82 -0.02 -12.24
N VAL A 145 -5.42 0.75 -13.14
CA VAL A 145 -6.87 0.89 -13.22
C VAL A 145 -7.36 0.05 -14.40
N VAL A 146 -8.22 -0.92 -14.13
CA VAL A 146 -8.77 -1.84 -15.13
C VAL A 146 -10.28 -1.85 -14.98
N ASN A 147 -11.01 -1.61 -16.07
CA ASN A 147 -12.48 -1.55 -16.07
C ASN A 147 -13.06 -0.61 -14.99
N GLY A 148 -12.43 0.55 -14.77
CA GLY A 148 -12.85 1.51 -13.75
C GLY A 148 -12.57 1.08 -12.30
N GLN A 149 -11.74 0.04 -12.10
CA GLN A 149 -11.36 -0.43 -10.77
C GLN A 149 -9.86 -0.33 -10.54
N VAL A 150 -9.47 0.14 -9.36
CA VAL A 150 -8.08 0.11 -8.88
C VAL A 150 -7.92 -1.03 -7.88
N GLU A 151 -6.86 -1.84 -8.05
CA GLU A 151 -6.54 -2.94 -7.13
C GLU A 151 -5.33 -2.59 -6.25
N CYS A 152 -5.49 -2.72 -4.93
CA CYS A 152 -4.42 -2.51 -3.98
C CYS A 152 -3.40 -3.67 -4.03
N PRO A 153 -2.10 -3.41 -4.27
CA PRO A 153 -1.10 -4.45 -4.47
C PRO A 153 -0.81 -5.27 -3.20
N TRP A 154 -1.20 -4.80 -2.02
CA TRP A 154 -0.91 -5.49 -0.76
C TRP A 154 -1.86 -6.65 -0.47
N HIS A 155 -3.16 -6.47 -0.69
CA HIS A 155 -4.18 -7.44 -0.28
C HIS A 155 -5.25 -7.69 -1.36
N GLY A 156 -5.10 -7.12 -2.55
CA GLY A 156 -6.02 -7.33 -3.67
C GLY A 156 -7.38 -6.65 -3.51
N TYR A 157 -7.53 -5.71 -2.57
CA TYR A 157 -8.77 -4.94 -2.46
C TYR A 157 -8.99 -4.08 -3.70
N ARG A 158 -10.16 -4.23 -4.32
CA ARG A 158 -10.57 -3.49 -5.50
C ARG A 158 -11.58 -2.43 -5.16
N PHE A 159 -11.42 -1.26 -5.77
CA PHE A 159 -12.29 -0.13 -5.58
C PHE A 159 -12.73 0.45 -6.92
N ASN A 160 -13.99 0.78 -7.07
CA ASN A 160 -14.47 1.58 -8.18
C ASN A 160 -13.88 3.00 -8.05
N VAL A 161 -13.16 3.48 -9.08
CA VAL A 161 -12.47 4.78 -9.00
C VAL A 161 -13.41 5.99 -9.10
N ILE A 162 -14.66 5.78 -9.52
CA ILE A 162 -15.68 6.82 -9.64
C ILE A 162 -16.50 6.91 -8.34
N SER A 163 -17.04 5.79 -7.86
CA SER A 163 -17.89 5.78 -6.65
C SER A 163 -17.11 5.63 -5.35
N GLY A 164 -15.84 5.19 -5.41
CA GLY A 164 -15.04 4.83 -4.24
C GLY A 164 -15.41 3.50 -3.58
N GLU A 165 -16.45 2.82 -4.07
CA GLU A 165 -16.96 1.57 -3.49
C GLU A 165 -15.93 0.44 -3.54
N CYS A 166 -15.78 -0.30 -2.44
CA CYS A 166 -14.99 -1.53 -2.39
C CYS A 166 -15.77 -2.68 -3.04
N THR A 167 -15.31 -3.18 -4.18
CA THR A 167 -16.00 -4.21 -4.98
C THR A 167 -15.57 -5.63 -4.64
N SER A 168 -14.57 -5.82 -3.78
CA SER A 168 -13.99 -7.13 -3.48
C SER A 168 -14.02 -7.54 -2.00
N GLY A 169 -14.63 -6.76 -1.10
CA GLY A 169 -14.70 -7.11 0.32
C GLY A 169 -15.41 -6.07 1.20
N GLN A 170 -15.48 -6.31 2.51
CA GLN A 170 -16.14 -5.42 3.50
C GLN A 170 -15.24 -4.30 4.06
N HIS A 171 -14.10 -4.04 3.43
CA HIS A 171 -13.29 -2.89 3.84
C HIS A 171 -13.93 -1.60 3.30
N GLY A 172 -13.86 -0.52 4.09
CA GLY A 172 -14.54 0.74 3.80
C GLY A 172 -14.23 1.31 2.42
N GLN A 173 -14.96 2.35 2.04
CA GLN A 173 -14.82 3.01 0.74
C GLN A 173 -13.51 3.80 0.64
N LEU A 174 -13.05 4.04 -0.59
CA LEU A 174 -12.01 5.05 -0.80
C LEU A 174 -12.48 6.39 -0.22
N PRO A 175 -11.57 7.16 0.40
CA PRO A 175 -11.85 8.55 0.73
C PRO A 175 -12.38 9.30 -0.48
N LEU A 176 -13.33 10.21 -0.25
CA LEU A 176 -13.89 11.06 -1.29
C LEU A 176 -12.78 11.76 -2.06
N ALA A 177 -12.84 11.63 -3.39
CA ALA A 177 -11.93 12.30 -4.28
C ALA A 177 -12.42 13.74 -4.56
N PRO A 178 -11.51 14.66 -4.90
CA PRO A 178 -11.90 15.98 -5.39
C PRO A 178 -12.68 15.86 -6.70
N VAL A 179 -13.57 16.82 -6.92
CA VAL A 179 -14.26 17.00 -8.18
C VAL A 179 -13.26 17.48 -9.23
N ILE A 180 -13.29 16.86 -10.40
CA ILE A 180 -12.47 17.26 -11.55
C ILE A 180 -13.36 18.01 -12.55
N SER A 181 -12.99 19.24 -12.84
CA SER A 181 -13.67 20.10 -13.81
C SER A 181 -12.69 20.64 -14.85
N ILE A 182 -13.22 21.09 -15.98
CA ILE A 182 -12.46 21.81 -17.01
C ILE A 182 -13.06 23.21 -17.10
N ASP A 183 -12.24 24.23 -16.90
CA ASP A 183 -12.61 25.64 -16.89
C ASP A 183 -11.58 26.42 -17.73
N ASN A 184 -12.01 27.06 -18.82
CA ASN A 184 -11.13 27.77 -19.76
C ASN A 184 -9.90 26.95 -20.18
N ASP A 185 -10.12 25.71 -20.61
CA ASP A 185 -9.10 24.72 -20.98
C ASP A 185 -8.16 24.27 -19.83
N GLU A 186 -8.37 24.70 -18.59
CA GLU A 186 -7.63 24.23 -17.41
C GLU A 186 -8.37 23.10 -16.71
N VAL A 187 -7.67 22.03 -16.38
CA VAL A 187 -8.20 20.95 -15.54
C VAL A 187 -7.98 21.32 -14.09
N VAL A 188 -9.04 21.29 -13.31
CA VAL A 188 -9.06 21.75 -11.92
C VAL A 188 -9.59 20.66 -11.01
N ALA A 189 -8.89 20.41 -9.91
CA ALA A 189 -9.38 19.62 -8.77
C ALA A 189 -9.92 20.53 -7.68
N SER A 190 -11.14 20.27 -7.20
CA SER A 190 -11.75 21.00 -6.08
C SER A 190 -12.35 20.10 -5.01
N SER A 191 -12.34 20.53 -3.75
CA SER A 191 -12.96 19.81 -2.63
C SER A 191 -14.48 19.96 -2.55
N GLU A 192 -15.06 20.91 -3.29
CA GLU A 192 -16.50 21.18 -3.34
C GLU A 192 -17.06 20.75 -4.72
N GLU A 193 -18.25 20.15 -4.73
CA GLU A 193 -19.12 20.18 -5.90
C GLU A 193 -19.56 21.63 -6.07
N ASN A 194 -19.34 22.24 -7.24
CA ASN A 194 -19.91 23.54 -7.54
C ASN A 194 -21.45 23.41 -7.46
N VAL A 195 -22.04 23.82 -6.33
CA VAL A 195 -23.49 23.95 -6.14
C VAL A 195 -23.95 25.27 -6.73
#